data_AF-A0A3R7W6X9-F1
#
_entry.id   AF-A0A3R7W6X9-F1
#
_cell.length_a   1.000
_cell.length_b   1.000
_cell.length_c   1.000
_cell.angle_alpha   90.00
_cell.angle_beta   90.00
_cell.angle_gamma   90.00
#
_symmetry.space_group_name_H-M   'P 1'
#
loop_
_entity.id
_entity.type
_entity.pdbx_description
1 polymer ?
#
loop_
_entity_poly.entity_id
_entity_poly.type
_entity_poly.pdbx_seq_one_letter_code
_entity_poly.pdbx_strand_id
1 'polypeptide(L)'
;MQKKPNLKQWNIPYKNHNIMISNWWGWDFKGSADLFIDDQHLDQDTSIVAETNKPLLKTNNFSDDISSVDVYVAGLFSVKISVLVNGENIYSDPLNMFDRLFIKKSTKAD
;
A
#
# COMPACT_ATOMS: atom_id res chain seq x y z
N MET A 1 -16.89 19.61 -0.96
CA MET A 1 -16.28 18.26 -0.87
C MET A 1 -15.68 17.92 -2.23
N GLN A 2 -14.35 17.72 -2.31
CA GLN A 2 -13.76 17.13 -3.51
C GLN A 2 -14.30 15.71 -3.66
N LYS A 3 -14.81 15.37 -4.85
CA LYS A 3 -15.13 13.97 -5.16
C LYS A 3 -13.81 13.21 -5.21
N LYS A 4 -13.71 12.11 -4.45
CA LYS A 4 -12.61 11.14 -4.52
C LYS A 4 -13.08 9.94 -5.34
N PRO A 5 -13.04 10.02 -6.68
CA PRO A 5 -13.42 8.89 -7.53
C PRO A 5 -12.51 7.68 -7.26
N ASN A 6 -13.06 6.49 -7.51
CA ASN A 6 -12.33 5.22 -7.36
C ASN A 6 -11.67 5.02 -5.98
N LEU A 7 -12.25 5.63 -4.93
CA LEU A 7 -11.76 5.48 -3.56
C LEU A 7 -11.83 4.01 -3.14
N LYS A 8 -10.68 3.48 -2.71
CA LYS A 8 -10.55 2.19 -2.06
C LYS A 8 -9.88 2.40 -0.70
N GLN A 9 -10.33 1.64 0.28
CA GLN A 9 -9.79 1.68 1.64
C GLN A 9 -9.51 0.27 2.11
N TRP A 10 -8.43 0.12 2.86
CA TRP A 10 -8.06 -1.09 3.58
C TRP A 10 -7.98 -0.73 5.05
N ASN A 11 -8.69 -1.46 5.88
CA ASN A 11 -8.63 -1.36 7.34
C ASN A 11 -8.06 -2.68 7.85
N ILE A 12 -6.89 -2.61 8.46
CA ILE A 12 -6.09 -3.77 8.86
C ILE A 12 -5.86 -3.68 10.36
N PRO A 13 -6.61 -4.47 11.16
CA PRO A 13 -6.35 -4.58 12.59
C PRO A 13 -4.97 -5.19 12.83
N TYR A 14 -4.16 -4.57 13.66
CA TYR A 14 -2.86 -5.08 14.08
C TYR A 14 -2.65 -4.81 15.57
N LYS A 15 -2.67 -5.87 16.38
CA LYS A 15 -2.65 -5.79 17.85
C LYS A 15 -3.74 -4.82 18.36
N ASN A 16 -3.34 -3.75 19.06
CA ASN A 16 -4.24 -2.73 19.60
C ASN A 16 -4.43 -1.52 18.67
N HIS A 17 -3.92 -1.59 17.44
CA HIS A 17 -3.96 -0.50 16.47
C HIS A 17 -4.80 -0.87 15.24
N ASN A 18 -5.35 0.14 14.59
CA ASN A 18 -5.96 0.00 13.27
C ASN A 18 -5.12 0.75 12.22
N ILE A 19 -4.54 0.01 11.28
CA ILE A 19 -3.83 0.59 10.14
C ILE A 19 -4.83 0.80 9.01
N MET A 20 -5.05 2.04 8.61
CA MET A 20 -5.91 2.39 7.49
C MET A 20 -5.07 2.91 6.32
N ILE A 21 -5.23 2.29 5.16
CA ILE A 21 -4.70 2.79 3.89
C ILE A 21 -5.89 3.25 3.06
N SER A 22 -5.81 4.46 2.50
CA SER A 22 -6.76 4.90 1.48
C SER A 22 -6.06 5.22 0.18
N ASN A 23 -6.68 4.88 -0.94
CA ASN A 23 -6.23 5.28 -2.26
C ASN A 23 -7.41 5.79 -3.08
N TRP A 24 -7.26 6.91 -3.77
CA TRP A 24 -8.24 7.39 -4.74
C TRP A 24 -7.53 7.94 -5.96
N TRP A 25 -8.21 7.89 -7.11
CA TRP A 25 -7.68 8.43 -8.36
C TRP A 25 -8.80 8.86 -9.30
N GLY A 26 -8.55 9.94 -10.04
CA GLY A 26 -9.44 10.52 -11.03
C GLY A 26 -8.87 10.45 -12.45
N TRP A 27 -9.77 10.61 -13.42
CA TRP A 27 -9.42 10.68 -14.84
C TRP A 27 -8.64 11.96 -15.21
N ASP A 28 -8.55 12.92 -14.29
CA ASP A 28 -7.72 14.13 -14.40
C ASP A 28 -6.26 13.89 -13.96
N PHE A 29 -5.85 12.62 -13.85
CA PHE A 29 -4.53 12.21 -13.34
C PHE A 29 -4.21 12.76 -11.95
N LYS A 30 -5.23 12.99 -11.13
CA LYS A 30 -5.06 13.28 -9.71
C LYS A 30 -5.38 12.05 -8.90
N GLY A 31 -4.69 11.92 -7.79
CA GLY A 31 -4.95 10.87 -6.84
C GLY A 31 -4.17 11.12 -5.56
N SER A 32 -4.44 10.27 -4.59
CA SER A 32 -3.67 10.21 -3.35
C SER A 32 -3.72 8.80 -2.84
N ALA A 33 -2.61 8.34 -2.31
CA ALA A 33 -2.53 7.27 -1.33
C ALA A 33 -2.21 7.89 0.02
N ASP A 34 -2.89 7.46 1.07
CA ASP A 34 -2.75 8.03 2.41
C ASP A 34 -2.66 6.89 3.44
N LEU A 35 -1.76 7.01 4.40
CA LEU A 35 -1.55 6.07 5.51
C LEU A 35 -1.99 6.71 6.82
N PHE A 36 -2.80 5.97 7.57
CA PHE A 36 -3.23 6.33 8.90
C PHE A 36 -3.03 5.17 9.88
N ILE A 37 -2.74 5.50 11.13
CA ILE A 37 -2.83 4.56 12.26
C ILE A 37 -3.62 5.23 13.37
N ASP A 38 -4.67 4.56 13.85
CA ASP A 38 -5.57 5.10 14.89
C ASP A 38 -6.07 6.52 14.56
N ASP A 39 -6.52 6.71 13.31
CA ASP A 39 -6.99 7.97 12.73
C ASP A 39 -5.92 9.09 12.61
N GLN A 40 -4.69 8.86 13.05
CA GLN A 40 -3.57 9.78 12.82
C GLN A 40 -3.04 9.61 11.40
N HIS A 41 -3.02 10.69 10.62
CA HIS A 41 -2.41 10.72 9.28
C HIS A 41 -0.88 10.75 9.40
N LEU A 42 -0.21 9.78 8.77
CA LEU A 42 1.23 9.57 8.92
C LEU A 42 2.02 9.79 7.64
N ASP A 43 1.45 9.45 6.49
CA ASP A 43 2.12 9.61 5.20
C ASP A 43 1.13 9.76 4.05
N GLN A 44 1.58 10.40 2.99
CA GLN A 44 0.80 10.67 1.79
C GLN A 44 1.70 10.64 0.54
N ASP A 45 1.20 10.01 -0.52
CA ASP A 45 1.80 10.07 -1.85
C ASP A 45 0.73 10.44 -2.88
N THR A 46 1.01 11.44 -3.71
CA THR A 46 0.12 11.91 -4.78
C THR A 46 0.62 11.52 -6.18
N SER A 47 1.57 10.61 -6.26
CA SER A 47 2.17 10.15 -7.50
C SER A 47 1.16 9.30 -8.26
N ILE A 48 1.11 9.49 -9.59
CA ILE A 48 0.19 8.74 -10.46
C ILE A 48 0.70 7.32 -10.70
N VAL A 49 2.01 7.11 -10.56
CA VAL A 49 2.69 5.84 -10.82
C VAL A 49 3.45 5.43 -9.57
N ALA A 50 3.13 4.24 -9.05
CA ALA A 50 3.88 3.65 -7.95
C ALA A 50 5.16 2.97 -8.47
N GLU A 51 6.29 3.20 -7.79
CA GLU A 51 7.50 2.41 -8.00
C GLU A 51 7.37 1.07 -7.28
N THR A 52 7.43 -0.05 -7.99
CA THR A 52 7.22 -1.39 -7.40
C THR A 52 8.31 -1.82 -6.42
N ASN A 53 9.48 -1.19 -6.46
CA ASN A 53 10.67 -1.61 -5.71
C ASN A 53 10.88 -0.83 -4.40
N LYS A 54 9.96 0.10 -4.07
CA LYS A 54 10.02 0.93 -2.86
C LYS A 54 8.62 1.04 -2.26
N PRO A 55 8.50 1.20 -0.94
CA PRO A 55 7.21 1.49 -0.34
C PRO A 55 6.70 2.84 -0.88
N LEU A 56 5.42 2.88 -1.25
CA LEU A 56 4.72 4.09 -1.65
C LEU A 56 4.43 4.96 -0.43
N LEU A 57 3.98 4.32 0.66
CA LEU A 57 3.73 4.97 1.94
C LEU A 57 4.56 4.29 3.02
N LYS A 58 5.07 5.06 3.96
CA LYS A 58 5.85 4.55 5.07
C LYS A 58 5.74 5.40 6.32
N THR A 59 5.90 4.77 7.47
CA THR A 59 6.09 5.48 8.74
C THR A 59 7.03 4.68 9.63
N ASN A 60 7.70 5.36 10.56
CA ASN A 60 8.63 4.75 11.51
C ASN A 60 8.37 5.28 12.93
N ASN A 61 8.72 4.46 13.93
CA ASN A 61 8.66 4.80 15.35
C ASN A 61 7.28 5.30 15.80
N PHE A 62 6.20 4.63 15.37
CA PHE A 62 4.85 5.00 15.76
C PHE A 62 4.54 4.60 17.21
N SER A 63 4.88 3.37 17.58
CA SER A 63 4.69 2.83 18.94
C SER A 63 5.70 1.70 19.24
N ASP A 64 5.71 1.21 20.48
CA ASP A 64 6.53 0.05 20.87
C ASP A 64 6.19 -1.22 20.05
N ASP A 65 4.93 -1.31 19.60
CA ASP A 65 4.43 -2.43 18.80
C ASP A 65 4.67 -2.24 17.29
N ILE A 66 4.83 -1.00 16.84
CA ILE A 66 4.94 -0.61 15.43
C ILE A 66 6.18 0.30 15.27
N SER A 67 7.33 -0.33 15.02
CA SER A 67 8.58 0.35 14.70
C SER A 67 8.62 0.82 13.24
N SER A 68 8.01 0.08 12.31
CA SER A 68 7.85 0.52 10.93
C SER A 68 6.56 0.00 10.30
N VAL A 69 6.01 0.78 9.36
CA VAL A 69 5.01 0.30 8.41
C VAL A 69 5.47 0.69 7.02
N ASP A 70 5.52 -0.27 6.11
CA ASP A 70 5.84 -0.09 4.71
C ASP A 70 4.68 -0.59 3.85
N VAL A 71 4.11 0.30 3.03
CA VAL A 71 2.99 -0.01 2.13
C VAL A 71 3.47 0.03 0.69
N TYR A 72 3.43 -1.12 0.04
CA TYR A 72 3.71 -1.26 -1.38
C TYR A 72 2.41 -1.27 -2.16
N VAL A 73 2.38 -0.57 -3.29
CA VAL A 73 1.19 -0.44 -4.13
C VAL A 73 1.52 -0.92 -5.55
N ALA A 74 0.59 -1.67 -6.14
CA ALA A 74 0.68 -2.16 -7.51
C ALA A 74 -0.66 -2.07 -8.24
N GLY A 75 -0.60 -1.99 -9.57
CA GLY A 75 -1.77 -1.99 -10.45
C GLY A 75 -2.35 -0.60 -10.72
N LEU A 76 -2.54 -0.28 -12.00
CA LEU A 76 -3.06 1.02 -12.47
C LEU A 76 -4.60 1.08 -12.48
N PHE A 77 -5.28 -0.06 -12.69
CA PHE A 77 -6.74 -0.15 -12.80
C PHE A 77 -7.41 -0.96 -11.68
N SER A 78 -6.63 -1.75 -10.95
CA SER A 78 -7.09 -2.55 -9.83
C SER A 78 -6.02 -2.48 -8.77
N VAL A 79 -6.02 -1.36 -8.05
CA VAL A 79 -5.00 -1.05 -7.04
C VAL A 79 -4.97 -2.15 -5.99
N LYS A 80 -3.78 -2.72 -5.80
CA LYS A 80 -3.46 -3.75 -4.82
C LYS A 80 -2.37 -3.25 -3.89
N ILE A 81 -2.43 -3.68 -2.64
CA ILE A 81 -1.41 -3.32 -1.66
C ILE A 81 -0.78 -4.55 -1.00
N SER A 82 0.44 -4.36 -0.52
CA SER A 82 1.11 -5.24 0.43
C SER A 82 1.59 -4.37 1.59
N VAL A 83 1.28 -4.78 2.81
CA VAL A 83 1.60 -4.04 4.04
C VAL A 83 2.55 -4.87 4.88
N LEU A 84 3.71 -4.29 5.15
CA LEU A 84 4.70 -4.85 6.07
C LEU A 84 4.68 -4.02 7.36
N VAL A 85 4.64 -4.69 8.50
CA VAL A 85 4.82 -4.07 9.82
C VAL A 85 6.07 -4.66 10.45
N ASN A 86 7.01 -3.82 10.85
CA ASN A 86 8.31 -4.22 11.40
C ASN A 86 9.08 -5.19 10.47
N GLY A 87 8.87 -5.08 9.15
CA GLY A 87 9.44 -5.96 8.13
C GLY A 87 8.67 -7.26 7.86
N GLU A 88 7.61 -7.57 8.62
CA GLU A 88 6.78 -8.75 8.43
C GLU A 88 5.54 -8.43 7.59
N ASN A 89 5.23 -9.26 6.58
CA ASN A 89 4.02 -9.09 5.79
C ASN A 89 2.79 -9.48 6.60
N ILE A 90 1.93 -8.51 6.91
CA ILE A 90 0.69 -8.75 7.66
C ILE A 90 -0.55 -8.76 6.77
N TYR A 91 -0.45 -8.18 5.57
CA TYR A 91 -1.53 -8.10 4.61
C TYR A 91 -1.00 -8.04 3.19
N SER A 92 -1.66 -8.76 2.29
CA SER A 92 -1.45 -8.66 0.85
C SER A 92 -2.77 -8.87 0.12
N ASP A 93 -3.12 -7.95 -0.78
CA ASP A 93 -4.20 -8.21 -1.73
C ASP A 93 -3.82 -9.43 -2.58
N PRO A 94 -4.75 -10.38 -2.83
CA PRO A 94 -4.44 -11.57 -3.61
C PRO A 94 -3.98 -11.17 -5.01
N LEU A 95 -2.77 -11.60 -5.39
CA LEU A 95 -2.27 -11.45 -6.75
C LEU A 95 -3.14 -12.33 -7.66
N ASN A 96 -3.67 -11.75 -8.75
CA ASN A 96 -4.36 -12.57 -9.73
C ASN A 96 -3.27 -13.43 -10.37
N MET A 97 -3.55 -14.71 -10.62
CA MET A 97 -2.54 -15.72 -10.97
C MET A 97 -1.66 -15.40 -12.21
N PHE A 98 -1.96 -14.31 -12.94
CA PHE A 98 -1.17 -13.74 -14.02
C PHE A 98 0.17 -13.10 -13.57
N ASP A 99 0.30 -12.63 -12.33
CA ASP A 99 1.55 -12.03 -11.84
C ASP A 99 2.64 -13.09 -11.55
N ARG A 100 2.25 -14.33 -11.22
CA ARG A 100 3.18 -15.46 -10.97
C ARG A 100 4.00 -15.85 -12.22
N LEU A 101 3.53 -15.52 -13.42
CA LEU A 101 4.23 -15.84 -14.67
C LEU A 101 5.47 -14.94 -14.90
N PHE A 102 5.51 -13.74 -14.32
CA PHE A 102 6.66 -12.83 -14.43
C PHE A 102 7.76 -13.13 -13.41
N ILE A 103 7.42 -13.74 -12.26
CA ILE A 103 8.39 -14.16 -11.23
C ILE A 103 9.22 -15.37 -11.70
N LYS A 104 8.65 -16.25 -12.54
CA LYS A 104 9.34 -17.48 -12.96
C LYS A 104 10.45 -17.28 -14.01
N LYS A 105 10.63 -16.07 -14.55
CA LYS A 105 11.68 -15.78 -15.56
C LYS A 105 12.99 -15.23 -14.99
N SER A 106 13.06 -14.86 -13.72
CA SER A 106 14.31 -14.37 -13.10
C SER A 106 15.10 -15.42 -12.31
N THR A 107 14.63 -16.68 -12.27
CA THR A 107 15.40 -17.80 -11.71
C THR A 107 15.72 -18.80 -12.82
N LYS A 108 16.60 -18.39 -13.74
CA LYS A 108 17.48 -19.27 -14.50
C LYS A 108 18.58 -18.42 -15.15
N ALA A 109 19.71 -18.36 -14.48
CA ALA A 109 21.01 -18.25 -15.11
C ALA A 109 21.93 -19.13 -14.25
N ASP A 110 22.06 -20.37 -14.70
CA ASP A 110 23.21 -21.23 -14.37
C ASP A 110 24.50 -20.56 -14.91
#